data_AF-A0A7X9Y0D7-F1
#
_entry.id   AF-A0A7X9Y0D7-F1
#
_cell.length_a   1.000
_cell.length_b   1.000
_cell.length_c   1.000
_cell.angle_alpha   90.00
_cell.angle_beta   90.00
_cell.angle_gamma   90.00
#
_symmetry.space_group_name_H-M   'P 1'
#
loop_
_entity.id
_entity.type
_entity.pdbx_description
1 polymer ?
#
loop_
_entity_poly.entity_id
_entity_poly.type
_entity_poly.pdbx_seq_one_letter_code
_entity_poly.pdbx_strand_id
1 'polypeptide(L)'
;MRIKRTIIGACAASGALVLALAGCGSGGSASSPKSSDSSSSAKQEQTTKKADPKKEASVKVTIDGAQMATDYNGNPCVVVNYTFTNVSNKEAQSFTSSTYTEVYQNGVQCDAAATDAADGNSLLTNVQAGHSVQVQEAYSVKDTSDIEVKVYAVENMFDGKTPLAEQKISLS
;
A
#
# COMPACT_ATOMS: atom_id res chain seq x y z
N MET A 1 -33.69 31.83 -18.01
CA MET A 1 -34.55 30.67 -18.33
C MET A 1 -34.20 29.53 -17.39
N ARG A 2 -35.17 29.10 -16.55
CA ARG A 2 -35.02 27.96 -15.63
C ARG A 2 -35.71 26.75 -16.29
N ILE A 3 -34.95 25.72 -16.64
CA ILE A 3 -35.52 24.49 -17.18
C ILE A 3 -35.61 23.48 -16.03
N LYS A 4 -36.81 23.33 -15.49
CA LYS A 4 -37.17 22.22 -14.59
C LYS A 4 -37.48 21.00 -15.46
N ARG A 5 -36.84 19.86 -15.20
CA ARG A 5 -37.25 18.57 -15.77
C ARG A 5 -37.68 17.63 -14.65
N THR A 6 -38.94 17.28 -14.72
CA THR A 6 -39.74 16.46 -13.81
C THR A 6 -39.34 14.98 -13.87
N ILE A 7 -39.38 14.32 -12.71
CA ILE A 7 -39.25 12.88 -12.45
C ILE A 7 -40.49 12.12 -12.95
N ILE A 8 -40.32 10.95 -13.60
CA ILE A 8 -41.18 9.73 -13.67
C ILE A 8 -40.28 8.69 -14.40
N GLY A 9 -40.18 7.39 -14.09
CA GLY A 9 -40.98 6.48 -13.28
C GLY A 9 -40.26 5.14 -13.14
N ALA A 10 -40.73 4.34 -12.18
CA ALA A 10 -40.22 3.03 -11.83
C ALA A 10 -40.67 1.93 -12.80
N CYS A 11 -39.80 0.95 -13.07
CA CYS A 11 -40.18 -0.40 -13.47
C CYS A 11 -39.30 -1.42 -12.74
N ALA A 12 -39.96 -2.42 -12.18
CA ALA A 12 -39.44 -3.47 -11.31
C ALA A 12 -39.17 -4.79 -12.07
N ALA A 13 -38.76 -5.81 -11.28
CA ALA A 13 -38.66 -7.26 -11.54
C ALA A 13 -37.27 -7.74 -12.04
N SER A 14 -36.45 -8.38 -11.19
CA SER A 14 -36.53 -9.74 -10.60
C SER A 14 -35.93 -10.82 -11.50
N GLY A 15 -34.91 -11.52 -10.99
CA GLY A 15 -34.35 -12.71 -11.63
C GLY A 15 -33.10 -13.26 -10.93
N ALA A 16 -33.22 -13.68 -9.67
CA ALA A 16 -32.21 -14.51 -9.02
C ALA A 16 -32.41 -15.98 -9.44
N LEU A 17 -31.37 -16.62 -9.99
CA LEU A 17 -31.37 -18.05 -10.28
C LEU A 17 -30.29 -18.72 -9.42
N VAL A 18 -30.74 -19.38 -8.36
CA VAL A 18 -29.93 -20.24 -7.48
C VAL A 18 -30.16 -21.68 -7.91
N LEU A 19 -29.09 -22.43 -8.18
CA LEU A 19 -29.12 -23.89 -8.31
C LEU A 19 -28.11 -24.48 -7.34
N ALA A 20 -28.64 -25.19 -6.35
CA ALA A 20 -27.90 -26.02 -5.40
C ALA A 20 -28.25 -27.50 -5.65
N LEU A 21 -27.46 -28.38 -5.00
CA LEU A 21 -27.63 -29.84 -4.80
C LEU A 21 -27.00 -30.70 -5.91
N ALA A 22 -26.36 -31.85 -5.69
CA ALA A 22 -25.88 -32.59 -4.51
C ALA A 22 -25.16 -33.87 -5.03
N GLY A 23 -24.39 -34.55 -4.18
CA GLY A 23 -24.12 -36.01 -4.29
C GLY A 23 -22.63 -36.38 -4.44
N CYS A 24 -21.96 -36.88 -3.39
CA CYS A 24 -21.87 -38.28 -2.91
C CYS A 24 -20.63 -38.98 -3.53
N GLY A 25 -19.72 -39.68 -2.84
CA GLY A 25 -19.64 -40.15 -1.47
C GLY A 25 -18.44 -41.10 -1.27
N SER A 26 -18.47 -41.86 -0.16
CA SER A 26 -17.53 -42.88 0.36
C SER A 26 -16.44 -42.29 1.29
N GLY A 27 -16.35 -42.58 2.60
CA GLY A 27 -16.67 -43.78 3.41
C GLY A 27 -15.32 -44.29 4.00
N GLY A 28 -15.09 -44.58 5.29
CA GLY A 28 -15.84 -44.54 6.54
C GLY A 28 -14.90 -44.92 7.72
N SER A 29 -15.43 -44.77 8.94
CA SER A 29 -15.12 -45.48 10.21
C SER A 29 -13.75 -45.43 10.91
N ALA A 30 -13.77 -44.69 12.03
CA ALA A 30 -13.73 -45.22 13.42
C ALA A 30 -12.40 -45.34 14.21
N SER A 31 -12.58 -44.97 15.49
CA SER A 31 -11.87 -45.36 16.73
C SER A 31 -10.52 -44.71 17.10
N SER A 32 -10.59 -43.83 18.11
CA SER A 32 -9.57 -43.69 19.18
C SER A 32 -9.63 -44.93 20.10
N PRO A 33 -8.59 -45.28 20.92
CA PRO A 33 -8.16 -44.44 22.05
C PRO A 33 -6.69 -44.56 22.53
N LYS A 34 -6.38 -43.71 23.54
CA LYS A 34 -5.46 -43.90 24.69
C LYS A 34 -3.97 -43.50 24.61
N SER A 35 -3.70 -42.39 25.31
CA SER A 35 -2.64 -42.03 26.25
C SER A 35 -1.38 -42.92 26.42
N SER A 36 -0.21 -42.28 26.42
CA SER A 36 0.81 -42.37 27.49
C SER A 36 1.95 -41.36 27.29
N ASP A 37 2.35 -40.74 28.39
CA ASP A 37 3.55 -39.90 28.61
C ASP A 37 4.85 -40.41 27.95
N SER A 38 5.72 -39.48 27.54
CA SER A 38 7.13 -39.44 27.98
C SER A 38 7.89 -38.22 27.43
N SER A 39 8.25 -37.34 28.37
CA SER A 39 9.53 -36.62 28.48
C SER A 39 10.60 -36.92 27.42
N SER A 40 11.04 -35.89 26.69
CA SER A 40 12.48 -35.67 26.46
C SER A 40 12.76 -34.22 26.05
N SER A 41 13.74 -33.63 26.74
CA SER A 41 14.18 -32.25 26.66
C SER A 41 14.66 -31.85 25.25
N ALA A 42 14.00 -30.86 24.64
CA ALA A 42 14.53 -30.16 23.48
C ALA A 42 15.54 -29.10 23.94
N LYS A 43 16.82 -29.43 23.77
CA LYS A 43 17.95 -28.50 23.86
C LYS A 43 17.72 -27.38 22.84
N GLN A 44 17.37 -26.20 23.33
CA GLN A 44 17.20 -24.99 22.53
C GLN A 44 18.58 -24.52 22.09
N GLU A 45 19.02 -25.02 20.93
CA GLU A 45 20.19 -24.53 20.23
C GLU A 45 19.85 -23.14 19.72
N GLN A 46 20.29 -22.12 20.45
CA GLN A 46 20.25 -20.73 20.02
C GLN A 46 21.24 -20.57 18.87
N THR A 47 20.82 -20.97 17.67
CA THR A 47 21.49 -20.57 16.44
C THR A 47 21.36 -19.06 16.35
N THR A 48 22.45 -18.36 16.67
CA THR A 48 22.65 -16.98 16.27
C THR A 48 22.56 -16.93 14.76
N LYS A 49 21.38 -16.58 14.24
CA LYS A 49 21.15 -16.33 12.82
C LYS A 49 22.06 -15.16 12.45
N LYS A 50 23.24 -15.47 11.91
CA LYS A 50 24.12 -14.52 11.25
C LYS A 50 23.23 -13.75 10.27
N ALA A 51 23.02 -12.46 10.53
CA ALA A 51 22.26 -11.61 9.65
C ALA A 51 22.92 -11.68 8.26
N ASP A 52 22.16 -12.12 7.27
CA ASP A 52 22.59 -12.02 5.89
C ASP A 52 22.87 -10.54 5.58
N PRO A 53 23.91 -10.23 4.78
CA PRO A 53 24.20 -8.86 4.41
C PRO A 53 22.95 -8.24 3.80
N LYS A 54 22.45 -7.16 4.42
CA LYS A 54 21.27 -6.43 3.95
C LYS A 54 21.53 -5.99 2.52
N LYS A 55 20.77 -6.55 1.58
CA LYS A 55 20.85 -6.15 0.18
C LYS A 55 20.39 -4.69 0.11
N GLU A 56 21.26 -3.83 -0.43
CA GLU A 56 20.91 -2.43 -0.69
C GLU A 56 19.78 -2.34 -1.71
N ALA A 57 18.88 -1.37 -1.53
CA ALA A 57 17.72 -1.21 -2.39
C ALA A 57 18.11 -0.78 -3.82
N SER A 58 17.40 -1.27 -4.83
CA SER A 58 17.57 -0.88 -6.24
C SER A 58 17.16 0.58 -6.55
N VAL A 59 16.50 1.25 -5.61
CA VAL A 59 15.99 2.61 -5.75
C VAL A 59 16.32 3.45 -4.52
N LYS A 60 16.39 4.77 -4.70
CA LYS A 60 16.46 5.76 -3.62
C LYS A 60 15.30 6.73 -3.73
N VAL A 61 14.84 7.21 -2.58
CA VAL A 61 13.77 8.20 -2.49
C VAL A 61 14.16 9.25 -1.46
N THR A 62 13.89 10.52 -1.75
CA THR A 62 13.79 11.59 -0.75
C THR A 62 12.36 12.07 -0.63
N ILE A 63 11.99 12.56 0.55
CA ILE A 63 10.72 13.24 0.79
C ILE A 63 11.03 14.74 0.77
N ASP A 64 10.58 15.43 -0.26
CA ASP A 64 11.00 16.82 -0.54
C ASP A 64 10.09 17.85 0.17
N GLY A 65 8.91 17.41 0.60
CA GLY A 65 7.94 18.21 1.32
C GLY A 65 6.51 17.85 0.93
N ALA A 66 5.54 18.62 1.46
CA ALA A 66 4.14 18.42 1.17
C ALA A 66 3.39 19.75 1.11
N GLN A 67 2.32 19.82 0.30
CA GLN A 67 1.43 20.97 0.23
C GLN A 67 -0.04 20.56 0.35
N MET A 68 -0.82 21.35 1.09
CA MET A 68 -2.27 21.17 1.17
C MET A 68 -2.94 21.49 -0.16
N ALA A 69 -3.97 20.72 -0.50
CA ALA A 69 -4.77 20.85 -1.71
C ALA A 69 -6.21 20.37 -1.43
N THR A 70 -6.99 20.22 -2.51
CA THR A 70 -8.36 19.69 -2.46
C THR A 70 -8.50 18.60 -3.52
N ASP A 71 -9.14 17.49 -3.16
CA ASP A 71 -9.43 16.40 -4.08
C ASP A 71 -10.58 16.77 -5.05
N TYR A 72 -10.85 15.92 -6.04
CA TYR A 72 -11.95 16.15 -6.98
C TYR A 72 -13.35 16.16 -6.34
N ASN A 73 -13.50 15.69 -5.10
CA ASN A 73 -14.75 15.69 -4.36
C ASN A 73 -14.90 16.92 -3.45
N GLY A 74 -13.90 17.80 -3.39
CA GLY A 74 -13.92 18.97 -2.51
C GLY A 74 -13.39 18.70 -1.10
N ASN A 75 -12.84 17.52 -0.81
CA ASN A 75 -12.27 17.17 0.49
C ASN A 75 -10.80 17.60 0.58
N PRO A 76 -10.30 17.91 1.79
CA PRO A 76 -8.88 18.24 1.98
C PRO A 76 -7.99 17.04 1.66
N CYS A 77 -6.93 17.30 0.90
CA CYS A 77 -5.86 16.35 0.65
C CYS A 77 -4.50 17.04 0.79
N VAL A 78 -3.43 16.27 0.83
CA VAL A 78 -2.05 16.76 0.81
C VAL A 78 -1.32 16.11 -0.37
N VAL A 79 -0.60 16.90 -1.15
CA VAL A 79 0.30 16.41 -2.19
C VAL A 79 1.70 16.34 -1.59
N VAL A 80 2.26 15.14 -1.54
CA VAL A 80 3.66 14.91 -1.11
C VAL A 80 4.55 14.84 -2.34
N ASN A 81 5.66 15.57 -2.32
CA ASN A 81 6.66 15.54 -3.38
C ASN A 81 7.83 14.66 -2.97
N TYR A 82 8.31 13.88 -3.92
CA TYR A 82 9.45 12.99 -3.77
C TYR A 82 10.45 13.20 -4.90
N THR A 83 11.74 12.97 -4.62
CA THR A 83 12.72 12.69 -5.66
C THR A 83 12.94 11.20 -5.72
N PHE A 84 12.55 10.57 -6.83
CA PHE A 84 12.80 9.15 -7.09
C PHE A 84 14.07 8.99 -7.92
N THR A 85 14.95 8.06 -7.55
CA THR A 85 16.17 7.73 -8.29
C THR A 85 16.29 6.23 -8.51
N ASN A 86 16.44 5.81 -9.77
CA ASN A 86 16.79 4.43 -10.10
C ASN A 86 18.31 4.26 -9.98
N VAL A 87 18.78 3.59 -8.93
CA VAL A 87 20.21 3.34 -8.69
C VAL A 87 20.63 1.92 -9.07
N SER A 88 19.73 1.16 -9.69
CA SER A 88 20.05 -0.15 -10.27
C SER A 88 20.98 0.02 -11.47
N ASN A 89 21.52 -1.10 -11.96
CA ASN A 89 22.34 -1.17 -13.17
C ASN A 89 21.59 -1.81 -14.34
N LYS A 90 20.25 -1.90 -14.29
CA LYS A 90 19.43 -2.63 -15.27
C LYS A 90 18.23 -1.79 -15.75
N GLU A 91 17.08 -2.46 -15.89
CA GLU A 91 15.82 -1.98 -16.45
C GLU A 91 15.36 -0.66 -15.86
N ALA A 92 14.59 0.08 -16.66
CA ALA A 92 13.90 1.26 -16.17
C ALA A 92 12.89 0.85 -15.08
N GLN A 93 12.74 1.71 -14.08
CA GLN A 93 11.86 1.50 -12.94
C GLN A 93 11.00 2.75 -12.76
N SER A 94 9.74 2.56 -12.39
CA SER A 94 8.86 3.65 -11.96
C SER A 94 8.78 3.70 -10.44
N PHE A 95 8.30 4.82 -9.89
CA PHE A 95 8.01 4.94 -8.47
C PHE A 95 6.97 3.89 -8.07
N THR A 96 5.81 3.86 -8.73
CA THR A 96 4.71 2.94 -8.39
C THR A 96 5.09 1.46 -8.44
N SER A 97 6.03 1.05 -9.31
CA SER A 97 6.40 -0.36 -9.45
C SER A 97 7.47 -0.80 -8.45
N SER A 98 8.16 0.16 -7.83
CA SER A 98 9.39 -0.11 -7.07
C SER A 98 9.29 0.31 -5.62
N THR A 99 8.31 1.13 -5.28
CA THR A 99 8.09 1.62 -3.92
C THR A 99 6.68 1.35 -3.42
N TYR A 100 6.54 1.31 -2.11
CA TYR A 100 5.26 1.34 -1.41
C TYR A 100 5.33 2.44 -0.36
N THR A 101 4.33 3.32 -0.33
CA THR A 101 4.28 4.47 0.57
C THR A 101 3.20 4.26 1.63
N GLU A 102 3.55 4.52 2.89
CA GLU A 102 2.62 4.61 4.00
C GLU A 102 2.61 6.07 4.47
N VAL A 103 1.44 6.73 4.44
CA VAL A 103 1.25 8.05 5.03
C VAL A 103 0.26 7.90 6.17
N TYR A 104 0.64 8.32 7.37
CA TYR A 104 -0.21 8.29 8.55
C TYR A 104 -0.56 9.70 8.98
N GLN A 105 -1.83 9.93 9.33
CA GLN A 105 -2.28 11.11 10.05
C GLN A 105 -2.97 10.66 11.33
N ASN A 106 -2.56 11.20 12.48
CA ASN A 106 -3.14 10.84 13.78
C ASN A 106 -3.14 9.32 14.05
N GLY A 107 -2.10 8.61 13.58
CA GLY A 107 -1.95 7.16 13.73
C GLY A 107 -2.79 6.30 12.80
N VAL A 108 -3.52 6.89 11.84
CA VAL A 108 -4.33 6.17 10.85
C VAL A 108 -3.74 6.37 9.45
N GLN A 109 -3.64 5.29 8.66
CA GLN A 109 -3.14 5.37 7.29
C GLN A 109 -4.10 6.20 6.43
N CYS A 110 -3.55 7.13 5.68
CA CYS A 110 -4.25 7.97 4.73
C CYS A 110 -4.48 7.20 3.43
N ASP A 111 -5.66 7.34 2.86
CA ASP A 111 -5.96 6.80 1.53
C ASP A 111 -5.33 7.70 0.45
N ALA A 112 -4.96 7.12 -0.69
CA ALA A 112 -4.58 7.91 -1.86
C ALA A 112 -5.76 8.80 -2.29
N ALA A 113 -5.45 10.02 -2.72
CA ALA A 113 -6.39 11.00 -3.24
C ALA A 113 -6.09 11.31 -4.71
N ALA A 114 -7.09 11.84 -5.41
CA ALA A 114 -6.93 12.35 -6.77
C ALA A 114 -7.26 13.85 -6.77
N THR A 115 -6.32 14.65 -7.28
CA THR A 115 -6.38 16.11 -7.33
C THR A 115 -5.72 16.60 -8.62
N ASP A 116 -6.06 17.80 -9.07
CA ASP A 116 -5.37 18.49 -10.17
C ASP A 116 -4.08 19.21 -9.73
N ALA A 117 -3.84 19.29 -8.41
CA ALA A 117 -2.64 19.88 -7.83
C ALA A 117 -1.40 18.96 -7.88
N ALA A 118 -1.55 17.72 -8.35
CA ALA A 118 -0.47 16.74 -8.49
C ALA A 118 -0.38 16.23 -9.94
N ASP A 119 0.84 16.10 -10.45
CA ASP A 119 1.10 15.33 -11.67
C ASP A 119 1.01 13.82 -11.37
N GLY A 120 -0.19 13.25 -11.47
CA GLY A 120 -0.41 11.82 -11.25
C GLY A 120 0.35 10.90 -12.22
N ASN A 121 0.82 11.40 -13.37
CA ASN A 121 1.61 10.59 -14.30
C ASN A 121 3.06 10.43 -13.83
N SER A 122 3.55 11.32 -12.96
CA SER A 122 4.91 11.24 -12.42
C SER A 122 5.19 9.91 -11.71
N LEU A 123 4.18 9.33 -11.05
CA LEU A 123 4.22 8.02 -10.39
C LEU A 123 4.54 6.86 -11.34
N LEU A 124 4.10 6.97 -12.60
CA LEU A 124 4.20 5.95 -13.63
C LEU A 124 5.43 6.14 -14.53
N THR A 125 6.16 7.24 -14.35
CA THR A 125 7.30 7.57 -15.21
C THR A 125 8.42 6.55 -15.03
N ASN A 126 8.79 5.89 -16.13
CA ASN A 126 9.92 4.95 -16.14
C ASN A 126 11.24 5.73 -16.16
N VAL A 127 12.06 5.51 -15.13
CA VAL A 127 13.36 6.16 -14.95
C VAL A 127 14.46 5.15 -15.24
N GLN A 128 15.35 5.50 -16.18
CA GLN A 128 16.52 4.69 -16.51
C GLN A 128 17.53 4.66 -15.34
N ALA A 129 18.36 3.62 -15.30
CA ALA A 129 19.47 3.52 -14.36
C ALA A 129 20.30 4.82 -14.30
N GLY A 130 20.62 5.26 -13.08
CA GLY A 130 21.42 6.45 -12.82
C GLY A 130 20.69 7.79 -12.93
N HIS A 131 19.38 7.79 -13.20
CA HIS A 131 18.59 9.02 -13.37
C HIS A 131 17.55 9.18 -12.25
N SER A 132 17.02 10.40 -12.15
CA SER A 132 16.01 10.80 -11.16
C SER A 132 14.83 11.52 -11.80
N VAL A 133 13.68 11.51 -11.12
CA VAL A 133 12.48 12.27 -11.49
C VAL A 133 11.78 12.80 -10.24
N GLN A 134 11.13 13.96 -10.34
CA GLN A 134 10.18 14.42 -9.32
C GLN A 134 8.89 13.60 -9.43
N VAL A 135 8.37 13.17 -8.29
CA VAL A 135 7.13 12.42 -8.16
C VAL A 135 6.19 13.14 -7.22
N GLN A 136 4.90 13.14 -7.54
CA GLN A 136 3.85 13.74 -6.74
C GLN A 136 2.76 12.70 -6.48
N GLU A 137 2.42 12.51 -5.21
CA GLU A 137 1.33 11.63 -4.79
C GLU A 137 0.44 12.36 -3.79
N ALA A 138 -0.87 12.28 -3.97
CA ALA A 138 -1.84 12.91 -3.08
C ALA A 138 -2.44 11.92 -2.10
N TYR A 139 -2.65 12.37 -0.87
CA TYR A 139 -3.27 11.59 0.21
C TYR A 139 -4.41 12.35 0.85
N SER A 140 -5.50 11.66 1.15
CA SER A 140 -6.65 12.22 1.85
C SER A 140 -6.28 12.50 3.31
N VAL A 141 -6.54 13.71 3.79
CA VAL A 141 -6.30 14.11 5.19
C VAL A 141 -7.60 14.62 5.82
N LYS A 142 -7.68 14.62 7.14
CA LYS A 142 -8.87 15.07 7.88
C LYS A 142 -8.79 16.54 8.27
N ASP A 143 -7.57 17.02 8.52
CA ASP A 143 -7.25 18.35 9.00
C ASP A 143 -5.77 18.68 8.72
N THR A 144 -5.27 19.77 9.29
CA THR A 144 -3.88 20.26 9.15
C THR A 144 -2.93 19.73 10.23
N SER A 145 -3.28 18.65 10.93
CA SER A 145 -2.34 17.97 11.84
C SER A 145 -1.20 17.33 11.04
N ASP A 146 -0.05 17.18 11.69
CA ASP A 146 1.13 16.57 11.09
C ASP A 146 0.83 15.20 10.47
N ILE A 147 1.55 14.91 9.39
CA ILE A 147 1.59 13.59 8.75
C ILE A 147 2.95 12.93 8.96
N GLU A 148 2.96 11.61 8.96
CA GLU A 148 4.16 10.78 8.97
C GLU A 148 4.21 10.01 7.66
N VAL A 149 5.22 10.28 6.85
CA VAL A 149 5.41 9.68 5.52
C VAL A 149 6.56 8.68 5.60
N LYS A 150 6.32 7.45 5.16
CA LYS A 150 7.32 6.38 5.06
C LYS A 150 7.29 5.79 3.66
N VAL A 151 8.44 5.71 3.01
CA VAL A 151 8.57 5.11 1.68
C VAL A 151 9.46 3.89 1.79
N TYR A 152 9.00 2.75 1.30
CA TYR A 152 9.74 1.49 1.32
C TYR A 152 10.02 1.02 -0.10
N ALA A 153 11.11 0.27 -0.29
CA ALA A 153 11.31 -0.48 -1.53
C ALA A 153 10.42 -1.73 -1.53
N VAL A 154 9.76 -2.01 -2.66
CA VAL A 154 8.94 -3.23 -2.82
C VAL A 154 9.78 -4.49 -2.62
N GLU A 155 11.03 -4.50 -3.07
CA GLU A 155 11.95 -5.64 -2.88
C GLU A 155 12.29 -5.93 -1.41
N ASN A 156 12.10 -4.97 -0.50
CA ASN A 156 12.33 -5.12 0.93
C ASN A 156 11.02 -5.30 1.72
N MET A 157 9.88 -5.44 1.04
CA MET A 157 8.55 -5.45 1.68
C MET A 157 8.37 -6.59 2.71
N PHE A 158 9.06 -7.71 2.52
CA PHE A 158 8.97 -8.90 3.39
C PHE A 158 10.12 -9.04 4.39
N ASP A 159 11.19 -8.26 4.21
CA ASP A 159 12.43 -8.36 4.98
C ASP A 159 12.56 -7.19 5.94
N GLY A 160 11.78 -7.21 7.04
CA GLY A 160 11.91 -6.27 8.15
C GLY A 160 11.91 -4.79 7.69
N LYS A 161 10.73 -4.33 7.23
CA LYS A 161 10.39 -2.97 6.74
C LYS A 161 11.34 -1.86 7.22
N THR A 162 12.49 -1.68 6.57
CA THR A 162 13.29 -0.47 6.76
C THR A 162 12.90 0.51 5.65
N PRO A 163 12.42 1.71 5.99
CA PRO A 163 12.09 2.70 4.98
C PRO A 163 13.34 3.19 4.24
N LEU A 164 13.17 3.51 2.95
CA LEU A 164 14.11 4.28 2.15
C LEU A 164 14.18 5.74 2.61
N ALA A 165 13.02 6.28 2.98
CA ALA A 165 12.84 7.61 3.52
C ALA A 165 11.69 7.62 4.52
N GLU A 166 11.85 8.36 5.61
CA GLU A 166 10.84 8.55 6.64
C GLU A 166 10.91 10.00 7.12
N GLN A 167 9.76 10.68 7.15
CA GLN A 167 9.68 12.07 7.57
C GLN A 167 8.33 12.40 8.20
N LYS A 168 8.38 13.12 9.32
CA LYS A 168 7.21 13.80 9.89
C LYS A 168 7.13 15.21 9.30
N ILE A 169 5.97 15.59 8.77
CA ILE A 169 5.74 16.89 8.10
C ILE A 169 4.61 17.63 8.80
N SER A 170 4.85 18.89 9.16
CA SER A 170 3.83 19.82 9.67
C SER A 170 2.99 20.36 8.50
N LEU A 171 1.66 20.34 8.63
CA LEU A 171 0.73 20.85 7.61
C LEU A 171 0.16 22.24 7.94
N SER A 172 0.50 22.81 9.11
CA SER A 172 0.11 24.16 9.56
C SER A 172 1.05 25.25 9.09
#